data_AF-A0A0K1QAA2-F1
#
_entry.id   AF-A0A0K1QAA2-F1
#
_cell.length_a   1.000
_cell.length_b   1.000
_cell.length_c   1.000
_cell.angle_alpha   90.00
_cell.angle_beta   90.00
_cell.angle_gamma   90.00
#
_symmetry.space_group_name_H-M   'P 1'
#
loop_
_entity.id
_entity.type
_entity.pdbx_description
1 polymer ?
#
loop_
_entity_poly.entity_id
_entity_poly.type
_entity_poly.pdbx_seq_one_letter_code
_entity_poly.pdbx_strand_id
1 'polypeptide(L)' 'MANRAIWSMRKRHEWLTTPLKKKRVKRATRVRCGLQDAIDRKSTSAEAK' A
#
# COMPACT_ATOMS: atom_id res chain seq x y z
N MET A 1 -6.02 -6.87 -19.82
CA MET A 1 -6.74 -6.46 -18.59
C MET A 1 -6.93 -7.65 -17.63
N ALA A 2 -5.87 -8.03 -16.91
CA ALA A 2 -5.90 -9.17 -15.97
C ALA A 2 -6.14 -8.76 -14.49
N ASN A 3 -6.13 -7.46 -14.18
CA ASN A 3 -6.14 -6.96 -12.80
C ASN A 3 -7.54 -6.69 -12.20
N ARG A 4 -8.64 -7.04 -12.88
CA ARG A 4 -9.99 -6.86 -12.33
C ARG A 4 -10.39 -7.96 -11.34
N ALA A 5 -9.80 -9.15 -11.44
CA ALA A 5 -10.16 -10.32 -10.64
C ALA A 5 -9.69 -10.23 -9.18
N ILE A 6 -8.57 -9.54 -8.91
CA ILE A 6 -7.98 -9.50 -7.56
C ILE A 6 -8.87 -8.70 -6.59
N TRP A 7 -9.52 -7.63 -7.06
CA TRP A 7 -10.36 -6.78 -6.22
C TRP A 7 -11.73 -7.41 -5.92
N SER A 8 -12.34 -8.04 -6.92
CA SER A 8 -13.61 -8.76 -6.75
C SER A 8 -13.44 -10.04 -5.92
N MET A 9 -12.33 -10.76 -6.05
CA MET A 9 -12.02 -11.92 -5.20
C MET A 9 -11.80 -11.54 -3.74
N ARG A 10 -11.07 -10.45 -3.47
CA ARG A 10 -10.84 -9.97 -2.09
C ARG A 10 -12.14 -9.58 -1.38
N LYS A 11 -13.11 -9.02 -2.12
CA LYS A 11 -14.44 -8.69 -1.58
C LYS A 11 -15.33 -9.93 -1.34
N ARG A 12 -15.10 -11.05 -2.04
CA ARG A 12 -15.92 -12.27 -1.94
C ARG A 12 -15.39 -13.33 -0.96
N HIS A 13 -14.09 -13.35 -0.70
CA HIS A 13 -13.48 -14.34 0.19
C HIS A 13 -13.51 -13.86 1.64
N GLU A 14 -14.26 -14.54 2.51
CA GLU A 14 -14.41 -14.22 3.93
C GLU A 14 -13.07 -14.02 4.66
N TRP A 15 -12.04 -14.80 4.29
CA TRP A 15 -10.71 -14.70 4.88
C TRP A 15 -9.92 -13.47 4.41
N LEU A 16 -10.23 -12.97 3.20
CA LEU A 16 -9.64 -11.77 2.62
C LEU A 16 -10.44 -10.49 2.94
N THR A 17 -11.58 -10.63 3.61
CA THR A 17 -12.44 -9.54 4.10
C THR A 17 -11.77 -8.72 5.18
N THR A 18 -10.82 -9.31 5.94
CA THR A 18 -10.09 -8.56 6.96
C THR A 18 -9.42 -7.36 6.30
N PRO A 19 -9.83 -6.13 6.65
CA PRO A 19 -9.34 -4.95 5.98
C PRO A 19 -7.83 -4.88 6.20
N LEU A 20 -7.07 -4.71 5.12
CA LEU A 20 -5.65 -4.47 5.23
C LEU A 20 -5.45 -3.29 6.20
N LYS A 21 -4.55 -3.47 7.18
CA LYS A 21 -4.24 -2.42 8.18
C LYS A 21 -4.10 -1.07 7.47
N LYS A 22 -4.72 -0.02 8.01
CA LYS A 22 -4.74 1.34 7.40
C LYS A 22 -3.35 1.80 6.91
N LYS A 23 -2.29 1.49 7.66
CA LYS A 23 -0.89 1.77 7.28
C LYS A 23 -0.48 1.10 5.95
N ARG A 24 -0.85 -0.16 5.73
CA ARG A 24 -0.53 -0.93 4.52
C ARG A 24 -1.24 -0.37 3.29
N VAL A 25 -2.52 -0.02 3.43
CA VAL A 25 -3.28 0.62 2.33
C VAL A 25 -2.67 1.96 1.95
N LYS A 26 -2.37 2.81 2.94
CA LYS A 26 -1.71 4.10 2.72
C LYS A 26 -0.33 3.96 2.08
N ARG A 27 0.48 2.95 2.48
CA ARG A 27 1.77 2.66 1.84
C ARG A 27 1.58 2.24 0.39
N ALA A 28 0.68 1.31 0.10
CA ALA A 28 0.42 0.84 -1.26
C ALA A 28 -0.05 1.97 -2.20
N THR A 29 -0.85 2.91 -1.70
CA THR A 29 -1.23 4.11 -2.48
C THR A 29 -0.03 5.01 -2.76
N ARG A 30 0.83 5.25 -1.76
CA ARG A 30 2.04 6.07 -1.94
C ARG A 30 3.04 5.46 -2.91
N VAL A 31 3.21 4.13 -2.87
CA VAL A 31 4.08 3.40 -3.80
C VAL A 31 3.56 3.54 -5.24
N ARG A 32 2.25 3.41 -5.47
CA ARG A 32 1.66 3.57 -6.82
C ARG A 32 1.88 4.94 -7.44
N CYS A 33 1.90 5.99 -6.62
CA CYS A 33 2.10 7.37 -7.08
C CYS A 33 3.56 7.84 -6.99
N GLY A 34 4.51 6.95 -6.64
CA GLY A 34 5.93 7.32 -6.46
C GLY A 34 6.25 8.17 -5.23
N LEU A 35 5.25 8.49 -4.38
CA LEU A 35 5.42 9.32 -3.18
C LEU A 35 6.23 8.61 -2.09
N GLN A 36 6.18 7.27 -2.06
CA GLN A 36 6.88 6.50 -1.03
C GLN A 36 8.40 6.71 -1.13
N ASP A 37 8.95 6.73 -2.35
CA ASP A 37 10.39 6.92 -2.57
C ASP A 37 10.87 8.30 -2.09
N ALA A 38 10.05 9.34 -2.27
CA ALA A 38 10.36 10.69 -1.78
C ALA A 38 10.36 10.76 -0.24
N ILE A 39 9.45 10.02 0.41
CA ILE A 39 9.41 9.91 1.88
C ILE A 39 10.64 9.15 2.38
N ASP A 40 10.96 8.02 1.73
CA ASP A 40 12.06 7.15 2.14
C ASP A 40 13.41 7.91 2.06
N ARG A 41 13.60 8.75 1.04
CA ARG A 41 14.76 9.66 0.93
C ARG A 41 14.85 10.69 2.07
N LYS A 42 13.70 11.22 2.50
CA LYS A 42 13.65 12.20 3.60
C LYS A 42 13.85 11.55 4.96
N SER A 43 13.36 10.33 5.17
CA SER A 43 13.57 9.63 6.45
C SER A 43 15.05 9.32 6.70
N THR A 44 15.81 8.92 5.67
CA THR A 44 17.26 8.71 5.81
C THR A 44 18.04 9.98 6.19
N SER A 45 17.53 11.17 5.85
CA SER A 45 18.15 12.44 6.26
C SER A 45 17.79 12.88 7.68
N ALA A 46 16.74 12.29 8.28
CA ALA A 46 16.24 12.66 9.60
C ALA A 46 16.84 11.80 10.74
N GLU A 47 17.21 10.54 10.47
CA GLU A 47 17.87 9.65 11.44
C GLU A 47 19.39 9.88 11.55
N ALA A 48 19.98 10.68 10.66
CA ALA A 48 21.41 11.01 10.64
C ALA A 48 21.77 12.29 11.44
N LYS A 49 20.84 12.84 12.22
CA LYS A 49 21.04 13.95 13.16
C LYS A 49 20.79 13.47 14.58
#